data_AF-A0A8J3NRZ3-F1
#
_entry.id   AF-A0A8J3NRZ3-F1
#
_cell.length_a   1.000
_cell.length_b   1.000
_cell.length_c   1.000
_cell.angle_alpha   90.00
_cell.angle_beta   90.00
_cell.angle_gamma   90.00
#
_symmetry.space_group_name_H-M   'P 1'
#
loop_
_entity.id
_entity.type
_entity.pdbx_description
1 polymer ?
#
loop_
_entity_poly.entity_id
_entity_poly.type
_entity_poly.pdbx_seq_one_letter_code
_entity_poly.pdbx_strand_id
1 'polypeptide(L)'
;MLVNPDDLQEEERSGKALAADRLGAIIACSWPRAELTALARRHRPDPADQLAEQIALCTTNRERARVVATALANGTTLQLGQGGYRSDSDVAAMCRMQKVLTNPLRELNEAAATFRIAMRRLYRSRNIVLHGGSTQGVALDAALRIAAPLVGAGLDRITHADLAENLSALDLAARAEVGLQLVGGETGLAVVDLLERRM
;
A
#
# COMPACT_ATOMS: atom_id res chain seq x y z
N MET A 1 19.31 22.86 32.11
CA MET A 1 18.25 22.56 31.14
C MET A 1 17.20 21.76 31.90
N LEU A 2 16.09 22.40 32.27
CA LEU A 2 14.97 21.72 32.93
C LEU A 2 14.10 21.15 31.82
N VAL A 3 14.19 19.84 31.59
CA VAL A 3 13.26 19.12 30.71
C VAL A 3 12.02 18.83 31.54
N ASN A 4 10.86 19.32 31.11
CA ASN A 4 9.61 19.01 31.79
C ASN A 4 9.28 17.53 31.51
N PRO A 5 8.89 16.71 32.49
CA PRO A 5 8.51 15.31 32.24
C PRO A 5 7.42 15.15 31.15
N ASP A 6 6.61 16.18 30.90
CA ASP A 6 5.64 16.22 29.79
C ASP A 6 6.32 16.33 28.41
N ASP A 7 7.48 16.99 28.29
CA ASP A 7 8.22 17.14 27.03
C ASP A 7 8.72 15.78 26.52
N LEU A 8 9.19 14.92 27.43
CA LEU A 8 9.60 13.56 27.11
C LEU A 8 8.42 12.69 26.68
N GLN A 9 7.24 12.89 27.29
CA GLN A 9 6.03 12.17 26.90
C GLN A 9 5.48 12.65 25.55
N GLU A 10 5.60 13.93 25.21
CA GLU A 10 5.23 14.48 23.91
C GLU A 10 6.17 14.02 22.79
N GLU A 11 7.49 14.01 23.02
CA GLU A 11 8.47 13.45 22.09
C GLU A 11 8.24 11.95 21.87
N GLU A 12 7.92 11.20 22.91
CA GLU A 12 7.65 9.76 22.81
C GLU A 12 6.30 9.47 22.11
N ARG A 13 5.28 10.31 22.35
CA ARG A 13 4.00 10.27 21.60
C ARG A 13 4.20 10.66 20.14
N SER A 14 5.06 11.63 19.86
CA SER A 14 5.43 12.09 18.51
C SER A 14 6.21 11.01 17.75
N GLY A 15 7.22 10.40 18.37
CA GLY A 15 8.03 9.33 17.78
C GLY A 15 7.25 8.04 17.51
N LYS A 16 6.24 7.71 18.33
CA LYS A 16 5.39 6.53 18.11
C LYS A 16 4.27 6.80 17.09
N ALA A 17 3.76 8.03 17.00
CA ALA A 17 2.90 8.45 15.88
C ALA A 17 3.66 8.38 14.55
N LEU A 18 4.96 8.72 14.56
CA LEU A 18 5.83 8.64 13.38
C LEU A 18 6.00 7.21 12.85
N ALA A 19 6.10 6.19 13.71
CA ALA A 19 6.16 4.80 13.27
C ALA A 19 4.88 4.36 12.54
N ALA A 20 3.72 4.75 13.06
CA ALA A 20 2.43 4.52 12.41
C ALA A 20 2.35 5.24 11.04
N ASP A 21 2.90 6.45 10.95
CA ASP A 21 2.91 7.23 9.72
C ASP A 21 3.80 6.63 8.63
N ARG A 22 5.00 6.19 9.02
CA ARG A 22 5.97 5.51 8.17
C ARG A 22 5.41 4.20 7.63
N LEU A 23 4.77 3.40 8.48
CA LEU A 23 4.13 2.17 8.04
C LEU A 23 2.99 2.46 7.05
N GLY A 24 2.18 3.48 7.31
CA GLY A 24 1.14 3.94 6.38
C GLY A 24 1.69 4.34 5.01
N ALA A 25 2.85 5.02 4.96
CA ALA A 25 3.52 5.37 3.71
C ALA A 25 4.05 4.15 2.96
N ILE A 26 4.70 3.20 3.65
CA ILE A 26 5.16 1.94 3.06
C ILE A 26 3.99 1.19 2.41
N ILE A 27 2.87 1.06 3.15
CA ILE A 27 1.69 0.37 2.65
C ILE A 27 1.14 1.07 1.40
N ALA A 28 1.00 2.40 1.43
CA ALA A 28 0.53 3.18 0.29
C ALA A 28 1.39 2.98 -0.96
N CYS A 29 2.71 3.00 -0.81
CA CYS A 29 3.64 2.78 -1.92
C CYS A 29 3.64 1.32 -2.42
N SER A 30 3.27 0.36 -1.58
CA SER A 30 3.20 -1.06 -1.97
C SER A 30 1.86 -1.45 -2.63
N TRP A 31 0.79 -0.71 -2.29
CA TRP A 31 -0.59 -1.03 -2.65
C TRP A 31 -0.84 -1.12 -4.16
N PRO A 32 -0.42 -0.16 -5.01
CA PRO A 32 -0.69 -0.23 -6.45
C PRO A 32 -0.15 -1.51 -7.07
N ARG A 33 1.10 -1.86 -6.75
CA ARG A 33 1.72 -3.08 -7.30
C ARG A 33 1.00 -4.34 -6.85
N ALA A 34 0.57 -4.41 -5.58
CA ALA A 34 -0.17 -5.55 -5.06
C ALA A 34 -1.53 -5.69 -5.78
N GLU A 35 -2.28 -4.61 -5.89
CA GLU A 35 -3.61 -4.60 -6.54
C GLU A 35 -3.50 -4.93 -8.04
N LEU A 36 -2.56 -4.30 -8.76
CA LEU A 36 -2.33 -4.55 -10.18
C LEU A 36 -1.88 -5.99 -10.46
N THR A 37 -1.05 -6.57 -9.59
CA THR A 37 -0.69 -7.99 -9.67
C THR A 37 -1.91 -8.88 -9.47
N ALA A 38 -2.77 -8.53 -8.51
CA ALA A 38 -3.99 -9.28 -8.22
C ALA A 38 -5.01 -9.21 -9.37
N LEU A 39 -5.11 -8.05 -10.04
CA LEU A 39 -5.89 -7.85 -11.26
C LEU A 39 -5.31 -8.62 -12.45
N ALA A 40 -3.99 -8.66 -12.60
CA ALA A 40 -3.32 -9.44 -13.65
C ALA A 40 -3.71 -10.92 -13.61
N ARG A 41 -3.82 -11.50 -12.41
CA ARG A 41 -4.22 -12.91 -12.23
C ARG A 41 -5.69 -13.16 -12.53
N ARG A 42 -6.54 -12.14 -12.35
CA ARG A 42 -7.99 -12.19 -12.59
C ARG A 42 -8.37 -11.90 -14.02
N HIS A 43 -7.48 -11.28 -14.79
CA HIS A 43 -7.67 -11.09 -16.21
C HIS A 43 -7.51 -12.44 -16.92
N ARG A 44 -8.65 -13.00 -17.33
CA ARG A 44 -8.77 -14.33 -17.93
C ARG A 44 -9.79 -14.32 -19.08
N PRO A 45 -9.50 -13.57 -20.16
CA PRO A 45 -10.33 -13.56 -21.35
C PRO A 45 -10.35 -14.95 -22.01
N ASP A 46 -11.49 -15.31 -22.60
CA ASP A 46 -11.66 -16.54 -23.38
C ASP A 46 -12.37 -16.20 -24.71
N PRO A 47 -11.68 -16.28 -25.88
CA PRO A 47 -10.29 -16.69 -26.05
C PRO A 47 -9.28 -15.70 -25.45
N ALA A 48 -8.05 -16.17 -25.20
CA ALA A 48 -6.97 -15.34 -24.67
C ALA A 48 -6.67 -14.14 -25.60
N ASP A 49 -6.55 -12.95 -25.02
CA ASP A 49 -6.14 -11.74 -25.75
C ASP A 49 -4.63 -11.47 -25.58
N GLN A 50 -4.13 -10.46 -26.30
CA GLN A 50 -2.71 -10.08 -26.25
C GLN A 50 -2.22 -9.73 -24.84
N LEU A 51 -3.08 -9.13 -24.01
CA LEU A 51 -2.72 -8.76 -22.65
C LEU A 51 -2.56 -10.01 -21.77
N ALA A 52 -3.46 -10.99 -21.90
CA ALA A 52 -3.37 -12.27 -21.21
C ALA A 52 -2.09 -13.03 -21.60
N GLU A 53 -1.71 -13.02 -22.87
CA GLU A 53 -0.45 -13.60 -23.34
C GLU A 53 0.78 -12.90 -22.74
N GLN A 54 0.80 -11.56 -22.73
CA GLN A 54 1.89 -10.79 -22.11
C GLN A 54 2.01 -11.06 -20.60
N ILE A 55 0.88 -11.15 -19.89
CA ILE A 55 0.87 -11.48 -18.47
C ILE A 55 1.43 -12.89 -18.22
N ALA A 56 1.13 -13.85 -19.10
CA ALA A 56 1.61 -15.23 -18.99
C ALA A 56 3.14 -15.33 -19.16
N LEU A 57 3.74 -14.44 -19.96
CA LEU A 57 5.20 -14.36 -20.15
C LEU A 57 5.94 -13.70 -18.98
N CYS A 58 5.25 -12.93 -18.13
CA CYS A 58 5.87 -12.27 -16.99
C CYS A 58 6.31 -13.29 -15.93
N THR A 59 7.54 -13.15 -15.45
CA THR A 59 8.12 -14.01 -14.42
C THR A 59 7.98 -13.41 -13.02
N THR A 60 8.02 -12.08 -12.91
CA THR A 60 7.92 -11.36 -11.64
C THR A 60 6.59 -10.65 -11.45
N ASN A 61 6.16 -10.43 -10.19
CA ASN A 61 4.97 -9.64 -9.89
C ASN A 61 5.13 -8.17 -10.35
N ARG A 62 6.37 -7.67 -10.35
CA ARG A 62 6.72 -6.33 -10.85
C ARG A 62 6.42 -6.20 -12.34
N GLU A 63 6.86 -7.17 -13.15
CA GLU A 63 6.54 -7.23 -14.59
C GLU A 63 5.03 -7.29 -14.83
N ARG A 64 4.33 -8.19 -14.13
CA ARG A 64 2.86 -8.32 -14.24
C ARG A 64 2.14 -7.00 -13.94
N ALA A 65 2.53 -6.34 -12.85
CA ALA A 65 1.94 -5.07 -12.46
C ALA A 65 2.21 -3.97 -13.49
N ARG A 66 3.42 -3.92 -14.08
CA ARG A 66 3.77 -2.96 -15.14
C ARG A 66 2.93 -3.16 -16.40
N VAL A 67 2.84 -4.39 -16.90
CA VAL A 67 2.06 -4.71 -18.10
C VAL A 67 0.59 -4.31 -17.92
N VAL A 68 -0.01 -4.64 -16.77
CA VAL A 68 -1.39 -4.25 -16.47
C VAL A 68 -1.54 -2.75 -16.27
N ALA A 69 -0.60 -2.08 -15.61
CA ALA A 69 -0.61 -0.63 -15.46
C ALA A 69 -0.60 0.08 -16.81
N THR A 70 0.27 -0.34 -17.73
CA THR A 70 0.34 0.20 -19.09
C THR A 70 -0.97 -0.04 -19.85
N ALA A 71 -1.52 -1.25 -19.77
CA ALA A 71 -2.79 -1.55 -20.43
C ALA A 71 -3.95 -0.68 -19.91
N LEU A 72 -4.09 -0.54 -18.59
CA LEU A 72 -5.10 0.31 -17.96
C LEU A 72 -4.91 1.79 -18.29
N ALA A 73 -3.67 2.28 -18.30
CA ALA A 73 -3.37 3.67 -18.67
C ALA A 73 -3.71 3.97 -20.14
N ASN A 74 -3.59 2.97 -21.02
CA ASN A 74 -4.00 3.04 -22.42
C ASN A 74 -5.52 2.84 -22.63
N GLY A 75 -6.31 2.76 -21.56
CA GLY A 75 -7.76 2.61 -21.63
C GLY A 75 -8.26 1.17 -21.83
N THR A 76 -7.37 0.17 -21.70
CA THR A 76 -7.79 -1.24 -21.77
C THR A 76 -8.68 -1.58 -20.58
N THR A 77 -9.79 -2.26 -20.83
CA THR A 77 -10.67 -2.77 -19.77
C THR A 77 -10.37 -4.23 -19.51
N LEU A 78 -10.11 -4.59 -18.26
CA LEU A 78 -9.81 -5.97 -17.89
C LEU A 78 -11.08 -6.84 -17.93
N GLN A 79 -10.95 -8.02 -18.51
CA GLN A 79 -11.94 -9.08 -18.40
C GLN A 79 -11.77 -9.82 -17.06
N LEU A 80 -12.51 -9.36 -16.05
CA LEU A 80 -12.48 -9.86 -14.68
C LEU A 80 -13.63 -10.85 -14.47
N GLY A 81 -13.32 -12.13 -14.24
CA GLY A 81 -14.28 -13.17 -13.92
C GLY A 81 -14.09 -14.45 -14.74
N GLN A 82 -14.37 -15.59 -14.10
CA GLN A 82 -14.59 -16.89 -14.75
C GLN A 82 -16.00 -17.34 -14.35
N GLY A 83 -16.82 -17.79 -15.30
CA GLY A 83 -18.12 -18.41 -15.01
C GLY A 83 -19.28 -17.46 -14.66
N GLY A 84 -19.35 -16.26 -15.23
CA GLY A 84 -20.55 -15.40 -15.18
C GLY A 84 -20.72 -14.54 -13.93
N TYR A 85 -19.90 -14.72 -12.88
CA TYR A 85 -19.87 -13.82 -11.73
C TYR A 85 -18.66 -12.88 -11.82
N ARG A 86 -18.90 -11.66 -12.30
CA ARG A 86 -18.01 -10.52 -12.05
C ARG A 86 -18.07 -10.23 -10.54
N SER A 87 -16.92 -10.27 -9.86
CA SER A 87 -16.88 -9.75 -8.49
C SER A 87 -16.89 -8.23 -8.56
N ASP A 88 -17.92 -7.58 -8.02
CA ASP A 88 -17.99 -6.11 -7.91
C ASP A 88 -16.74 -5.53 -7.23
N SER A 89 -16.12 -6.31 -6.34
CA SER A 89 -14.85 -5.97 -5.70
C SER A 89 -13.70 -5.82 -6.70
N ASP A 90 -13.62 -6.69 -7.70
CA ASP A 90 -12.55 -6.66 -8.70
C ASP A 90 -12.74 -5.49 -9.68
N VAL A 91 -14.00 -5.20 -10.05
CA VAL A 91 -14.32 -4.01 -10.85
C VAL A 91 -13.96 -2.75 -10.07
N ALA A 92 -14.31 -2.68 -8.78
CA ALA A 92 -13.93 -1.55 -7.93
C ALA A 92 -12.40 -1.40 -7.81
N ALA A 93 -11.67 -2.51 -7.71
CA ALA A 93 -10.20 -2.52 -7.71
C ALA A 93 -9.62 -1.94 -9.01
N MET A 94 -10.13 -2.38 -10.16
CA MET A 94 -9.74 -1.84 -11.46
C MET A 94 -10.01 -0.34 -11.57
N CYS A 95 -11.21 0.12 -11.20
CA CYS A 95 -11.55 1.54 -11.22
C CYS A 95 -10.65 2.37 -10.29
N ARG A 96 -10.33 1.86 -9.09
CA ARG A 96 -9.36 2.52 -8.19
C ARG A 96 -7.98 2.62 -8.84
N MET A 97 -7.49 1.54 -9.45
CA MET A 97 -6.17 1.54 -10.10
C MET A 97 -6.12 2.46 -11.31
N GLN A 98 -7.20 2.58 -12.09
CA GLN A 98 -7.29 3.58 -13.16
C GLN A 98 -7.15 5.00 -12.60
N LYS A 99 -7.85 5.34 -11.51
CA LYS A 99 -7.69 6.66 -10.86
C LYS A 99 -6.25 6.90 -10.40
N VAL A 100 -5.63 5.91 -9.76
CA VAL A 100 -4.22 5.98 -9.34
C VAL A 100 -3.29 6.20 -10.52
N LEU A 101 -3.52 5.55 -11.66
CA LEU A 101 -2.69 5.73 -12.85
C LEU A 101 -2.88 7.10 -13.51
N THR A 102 -4.10 7.66 -13.49
CA THR A 102 -4.39 8.97 -14.07
C THR A 102 -3.92 10.14 -13.20
N ASN A 103 -4.03 10.03 -11.87
CA ASN A 103 -3.61 11.08 -10.94
C ASN A 103 -2.89 10.47 -9.73
N PRO A 104 -1.66 9.95 -9.94
CA PRO A 104 -0.98 9.16 -8.94
C PRO A 104 -0.61 9.95 -7.70
N LEU A 105 -0.17 11.20 -7.86
CA LEU A 105 0.21 12.04 -6.73
C LEU A 105 -0.96 12.25 -5.77
N ARG A 106 -2.13 12.65 -6.28
CA ARG A 106 -3.30 12.90 -5.42
C ARG A 106 -3.79 11.60 -4.79
N GLU A 107 -4.03 10.57 -5.60
CA GLU A 107 -4.67 9.33 -5.15
C GLU A 107 -3.79 8.56 -4.16
N LEU A 108 -2.47 8.55 -4.34
CA LEU A 108 -1.56 7.89 -3.40
C LEU A 108 -1.41 8.67 -2.10
N ASN A 109 -1.41 10.01 -2.14
CA ASN A 109 -1.40 10.80 -0.91
C ASN A 109 -2.71 10.65 -0.11
N GLU A 110 -3.84 10.51 -0.80
CA GLU A 110 -5.14 10.23 -0.17
C GLU A 110 -5.17 8.82 0.47
N ALA A 111 -4.66 7.81 -0.24
CA ALA A 111 -4.50 6.47 0.29
C ALA A 111 -3.54 6.45 1.50
N ALA A 112 -2.39 7.14 1.40
CA ALA A 112 -1.43 7.27 2.49
C ALA A 112 -2.06 7.93 3.71
N ALA A 113 -2.79 9.04 3.56
CA ALA A 113 -3.50 9.69 4.66
C ALA A 113 -4.47 8.72 5.36
N THR A 114 -5.23 7.95 4.57
CA THR A 114 -6.17 6.95 5.09
C THR A 114 -5.46 5.85 5.88
N PHE A 115 -4.36 5.30 5.35
CA PHE A 115 -3.60 4.26 6.02
C PHE A 115 -2.91 4.78 7.28
N ARG A 116 -2.39 6.02 7.28
CA ARG A 116 -1.85 6.66 8.49
C ARG A 116 -2.92 6.79 9.58
N ILE A 117 -4.14 7.20 9.23
CA ILE A 117 -5.26 7.28 10.18
C ILE A 117 -5.57 5.90 10.77
N ALA A 118 -5.61 4.85 9.94
CA ALA A 118 -5.83 3.48 10.40
C ALA A 118 -4.73 3.02 11.36
N MET A 119 -3.46 3.26 11.04
CA MET A 119 -2.32 2.88 11.88
C MET A 119 -2.29 3.66 13.19
N ARG A 120 -2.59 4.97 13.18
CA ARG A 120 -2.71 5.78 14.40
C ARG A 120 -3.87 5.32 15.27
N ARG A 121 -5.00 4.89 14.68
CA ARG A 121 -6.13 4.30 15.43
C ARG A 121 -5.72 2.99 16.09
N LEU A 122 -5.04 2.10 15.35
CA LEU A 122 -4.51 0.86 15.92
C LEU A 122 -3.56 1.13 17.09
N TYR A 123 -2.63 2.08 16.92
CA TYR A 123 -1.68 2.45 17.96
C TYR A 123 -2.38 2.99 19.23
N ARG A 124 -3.40 3.84 19.07
CA ARG A 124 -4.20 4.31 20.21
C ARG A 124 -4.95 3.17 20.89
N SER A 125 -5.58 2.28 20.13
CA SER A 125 -6.27 1.10 20.68
C SER A 125 -5.30 0.20 21.45
N ARG A 126 -4.08 -0.05 20.92
CA ARG A 126 -3.02 -0.78 21.62
C ARG A 126 -2.70 -0.13 22.97
N ASN A 127 -2.53 1.18 23.03
CA ASN A 127 -2.20 1.88 24.27
C ASN A 127 -3.33 1.82 25.30
N ILE A 128 -4.60 1.89 24.86
CA ILE A 128 -5.76 1.70 25.75
C ILE A 128 -5.76 0.30 26.34
N VAL A 129 -5.50 -0.74 25.53
CA VAL A 129 -5.41 -2.11 26.05
C VAL A 129 -4.23 -2.28 27.02
N LEU A 130 -3.05 -1.79 26.66
CA LEU A 130 -1.83 -1.97 27.45
C LEU A 130 -1.82 -1.17 28.77
N HIS A 131 -2.36 0.05 28.77
CA HIS A 131 -2.33 0.92 29.95
C HIS A 131 -3.65 0.94 30.73
N GLY A 132 -4.78 0.73 30.06
CA GLY A 132 -6.10 0.70 30.67
C GLY A 132 -6.57 -0.71 31.05
N GLY A 133 -5.84 -1.76 30.66
CA GLY A 133 -6.17 -3.16 30.97
C GLY A 133 -7.50 -3.66 30.39
N SER A 134 -8.13 -2.88 29.51
CA SER A 134 -9.47 -3.17 28.99
C SER A 134 -9.41 -3.48 27.50
N THR A 135 -9.77 -4.71 27.15
CA THR A 135 -9.96 -5.19 25.78
C THR A 135 -11.40 -4.96 25.27
N GLN A 136 -12.29 -4.44 26.13
CA GLN A 136 -13.71 -4.21 25.84
C GLN A 136 -13.97 -2.84 25.19
N GLY A 137 -12.93 -2.18 24.66
CA GLY A 137 -13.08 -0.91 23.98
C GLY A 137 -13.91 -1.08 22.70
N VAL A 138 -15.05 -0.41 22.62
CA VAL A 138 -15.96 -0.40 21.44
C VAL A 138 -15.21 -0.07 20.12
N ALA A 139 -14.11 0.67 20.22
CA ALA A 139 -13.27 1.05 19.08
C ALA A 139 -12.21 0.01 18.66
N LEU A 140 -11.95 -1.04 19.47
CA LEU A 140 -10.90 -2.02 19.19
C LEU A 140 -11.24 -2.91 18.00
N ASP A 141 -12.44 -3.49 17.97
CA ASP A 141 -12.88 -4.37 16.86
C ASP A 141 -12.88 -3.61 15.53
N ALA A 142 -13.42 -2.40 15.52
CA ALA A 142 -13.44 -1.54 14.35
C ALA A 142 -12.02 -1.16 13.87
N ALA A 143 -11.10 -0.86 14.80
CA ALA A 143 -9.71 -0.56 14.46
C ALA A 143 -9.00 -1.80 13.90
N LEU A 144 -9.19 -2.98 14.49
CA LEU A 144 -8.55 -4.22 14.06
C LEU A 144 -9.05 -4.68 12.69
N ARG A 145 -10.37 -4.60 12.43
CA ARG A 145 -10.97 -4.99 11.14
C ARG A 145 -10.33 -4.26 9.96
N ILE A 146 -9.97 -2.99 10.15
CA ILE A 146 -9.34 -2.15 9.12
C ILE A 146 -7.82 -2.34 9.13
N ALA A 147 -7.19 -2.28 10.30
CA ALA A 147 -5.74 -2.19 10.41
C ALA A 147 -5.03 -3.55 10.29
N ALA A 148 -5.65 -4.68 10.65
CA ALA A 148 -4.96 -5.97 10.67
C ALA A 148 -4.47 -6.42 9.28
N PRO A 149 -5.27 -6.36 8.19
CA PRO A 149 -4.76 -6.65 6.85
C PRO A 149 -3.63 -5.72 6.42
N LEU A 150 -3.72 -4.44 6.79
CA LEU A 150 -2.73 -3.41 6.46
C LEU A 150 -1.41 -3.66 7.18
N VAL A 151 -1.44 -4.05 8.46
CA VAL A 151 -0.24 -4.43 9.22
C VAL A 151 0.45 -5.62 8.57
N GLY A 152 -0.31 -6.65 8.18
CA GLY A 152 0.23 -7.81 7.45
C GLY A 152 0.95 -7.39 6.17
N ALA A 153 0.30 -6.56 5.34
CA ALA A 153 0.90 -6.04 4.11
C ALA A 153 2.17 -5.21 4.37
N GLY A 154 2.17 -4.37 5.40
CA GLY A 154 3.33 -3.56 5.77
C GLY A 154 4.51 -4.40 6.26
N LEU A 155 4.26 -5.39 7.12
CA LEU A 155 5.29 -6.31 7.62
C LEU A 155 5.86 -7.20 6.51
N ASP A 156 5.01 -7.69 5.61
CA ASP A 156 5.46 -8.41 4.41
C ASP A 156 6.43 -7.56 3.60
N ARG A 157 6.11 -6.28 3.38
CA ARG A 157 6.97 -5.40 2.60
C ARG A 157 8.29 -5.06 3.30
N ILE A 158 8.27 -4.85 4.62
CA ILE A 158 9.50 -4.65 5.42
C ILE A 158 10.38 -5.90 5.33
N THR A 159 9.80 -7.07 5.57
CA THR A 159 10.51 -8.36 5.53
C THR A 159 11.12 -8.61 4.15
N HIS A 160 10.35 -8.36 3.09
CA HIS A 160 10.87 -8.49 1.73
C HIS A 160 12.04 -7.54 1.45
N ALA A 161 11.97 -6.29 1.91
CA ALA A 161 13.06 -5.32 1.69
C ALA A 161 14.34 -5.72 2.44
N ASP A 162 14.20 -6.22 3.66
CA ASP A 162 15.32 -6.74 4.45
C ASP A 162 15.95 -7.97 3.76
N LEU A 163 15.14 -8.96 3.39
CA LEU A 163 15.65 -10.22 2.81
C LEU A 163 16.16 -10.08 1.37
N ALA A 164 15.52 -9.24 0.54
CA ALA A 164 15.85 -9.13 -0.89
C ALA A 164 16.84 -8.00 -1.19
N GLU A 165 16.86 -6.94 -0.38
CA GLU A 165 17.65 -5.73 -0.65
C GLU A 165 18.61 -5.35 0.49
N ASN A 166 18.60 -6.08 1.62
CA ASN A 166 19.32 -5.74 2.85
C ASN A 166 19.02 -4.30 3.32
N LEU A 167 17.76 -3.89 3.18
CA LEU A 167 17.30 -2.53 3.46
C LEU A 167 16.57 -2.47 4.80
N SER A 168 17.01 -1.59 5.68
CA SER A 168 16.36 -1.41 6.98
C SER A 168 14.92 -0.88 6.83
N ALA A 169 14.07 -1.16 7.83
CA ALA A 169 12.71 -0.64 7.86
C ALA A 169 12.67 0.91 7.84
N LEU A 170 13.67 1.57 8.42
CA LEU A 170 13.78 3.02 8.44
C LEU A 170 14.13 3.58 7.06
N ASP A 171 15.08 2.95 6.36
CA ASP A 171 15.46 3.37 5.01
C ASP A 171 14.34 3.10 4.01
N LEU A 172 13.61 1.99 4.18
CA LEU A 172 12.40 1.71 3.40
C LEU A 172 11.33 2.78 3.62
N ALA A 173 11.13 3.23 4.86
CA ALA A 173 10.19 4.30 5.17
C ALA A 173 10.60 5.63 4.51
N ALA A 174 11.89 6.00 4.60
CA ALA A 174 12.41 7.19 3.93
C ALA A 174 12.21 7.12 2.40
N ARG A 175 12.46 5.93 1.81
CA ARG A 175 12.20 5.68 0.39
C ARG A 175 10.72 5.85 0.06
N ALA A 176 9.82 5.34 0.90
CA ALA A 176 8.38 5.48 0.69
C ALA A 176 7.94 6.96 0.72
N GLU A 177 8.46 7.75 1.67
CA GLU A 177 8.16 9.18 1.78
C GLU A 177 8.62 9.95 0.54
N VAL A 178 9.85 9.72 0.09
CA VAL A 178 10.37 10.29 -1.17
C VAL A 178 9.56 9.82 -2.37
N GLY A 179 9.15 8.55 -2.38
CA GLY A 179 8.34 7.97 -3.45
C GLY A 179 7.00 8.67 -3.61
N LEU A 180 6.29 8.95 -2.50
CA LEU A 180 5.02 9.68 -2.52
C LEU A 180 5.15 11.12 -3.01
N GLN A 181 6.32 11.74 -2.86
CA GLN A 181 6.58 13.11 -3.34
C GLN A 181 6.93 13.15 -4.83
N LEU A 182 7.58 12.11 -5.35
CA LEU A 182 8.10 12.06 -6.72
C LEU A 182 7.21 11.29 -7.71
N VAL A 183 6.15 10.62 -7.23
CA VAL A 183 5.32 9.79 -8.10
C VAL A 183 4.61 10.60 -9.18
N GLY A 184 4.66 10.10 -10.42
CA GLY A 184 3.95 10.70 -11.56
C GLY A 184 4.49 12.05 -12.06
N GLY A 185 5.66 12.50 -11.59
CA GLY A 185 6.40 13.58 -12.23
C GLY A 185 6.94 13.15 -13.61
N GLU A 186 7.31 14.12 -14.46
CA GLU A 186 7.84 13.87 -15.81
C GLU A 186 9.09 12.97 -15.81
N THR A 187 9.94 13.10 -14.79
CA THR A 187 11.06 12.20 -14.47
C THR A 187 10.82 11.41 -13.18
N GLY A 188 9.56 11.30 -12.78
CA GLY A 188 9.10 10.77 -11.51
C GLY A 188 9.09 9.25 -11.45
N LEU A 189 8.80 8.71 -10.27
CA LEU A 189 8.69 7.26 -10.10
C LEU A 189 7.35 6.76 -10.65
N ALA A 190 7.38 5.60 -11.32
CA ALA A 190 6.17 4.88 -11.67
C ALA A 190 5.48 4.32 -10.41
N VAL A 191 4.15 4.29 -10.40
CA VAL A 191 3.34 3.83 -9.25
C VAL A 191 3.65 2.40 -8.79
N VAL A 192 4.17 1.57 -9.70
CA VAL A 192 4.54 0.16 -9.43
C VAL A 192 5.95 -0.01 -8.88
N ASP A 193 6.76 1.06 -8.89
CA ASP A 193 8.20 1.03 -8.60
C ASP A 193 8.60 1.87 -7.37
N LEU A 194 7.62 2.37 -6.60
CA LEU A 194 7.83 3.34 -5.52
C LEU A 194 8.75 2.88 -4.39
N LEU A 195 8.83 1.57 -4.17
CA LEU A 195 9.66 0.98 -3.11
C LEU A 195 10.86 0.21 -3.65
N GLU A 196 11.11 0.27 -4.96
CA GLU A 196 12.15 -0.50 -5.60
C GLU A 196 13.50 0.20 -5.51
N ARG A 197 14.57 -0.59 -5.54
CA ARG A 197 15.93 -0.06 -5.66
C ARG A 197 16.04 0.76 -6.94
N ARG A 198 16.55 1.99 -6.79
CA ARG A 198 17.02 2.80 -7.92
C ARG A 198 18.32 2.16 -8.43
N MET A 199 18.33 1.71 -9.68
CA MET A 199 19.57 1.38 -10.39
C MET A 199 20.15 2.65 -11.00
#